data_AF-A0A3D3RHG6-F1
#
_entry.id   AF-A0A3D3RHG6-F1
#
_cell.length_a   1.000
_cell.length_b   1.000
_cell.length_c   1.000
_cell.angle_alpha   90.00
_cell.angle_beta   90.00
_cell.angle_gamma   90.00
#
_symmetry.space_group_name_H-M   'P 1'
#
loop_
_entity.id
_entity.type
_entity.pdbx_description
1 polymer ?
#
loop_
_entity_poly.entity_id
_entity_poly.type
_entity_poly.pdbx_seq_one_letter_code
_entity_poly.pdbx_strand_id
1 'polypeptide(L)'
;DIVEQLASRQELVTNGSLLGTATALYLNKETSRAKRGVTTTEKLNGRTRGKPGTVRRLIDVYKQFDLAWDLYAMDTESVVSILPKEFNRFR
;
A
#
# COMPACT_ATOMS: atom_id res chain seq x y z
N ASP A 1 -3.34 -5.95 11.86
CA ASP A 1 -3.53 -4.65 11.19
C ASP A 1 -2.97 -4.59 9.76
N ILE A 2 -1.67 -4.33 9.47
CA ILE A 2 -1.19 -4.27 8.06
C ILE A 2 -1.39 -5.61 7.32
N VAL A 3 -0.91 -6.71 7.92
CA VAL A 3 -1.05 -8.06 7.35
C VAL A 3 -2.52 -8.40 7.15
N GLU A 4 -3.40 -8.04 8.08
CA GLU A 4 -4.85 -8.26 7.98
C GLU A 4 -5.49 -7.46 6.84
N GLN A 5 -5.09 -6.19 6.66
CA GLN A 5 -5.58 -5.35 5.57
C GLN A 5 -5.12 -5.85 4.19
N LEU A 6 -3.93 -6.46 4.11
CA LEU A 6 -3.41 -7.07 2.87
C LEU A 6 -3.99 -8.49 2.65
N ALA A 7 -3.95 -9.34 3.67
CA ALA A 7 -4.37 -10.74 3.63
C ALA A 7 -5.87 -10.95 3.49
N SER A 8 -6.69 -9.96 3.88
CA SER A 8 -8.13 -9.97 3.56
C SER A 8 -8.42 -9.93 2.05
N ARG A 9 -7.42 -9.73 1.20
CA ARG A 9 -7.55 -9.67 -0.26
C ARG A 9 -6.60 -10.68 -0.89
N GLN A 10 -7.05 -11.93 -0.99
CA GLN A 10 -6.24 -13.07 -1.39
C GLN A 10 -5.58 -12.91 -2.77
N GLU A 11 -6.24 -12.23 -3.72
CA GLU A 11 -5.71 -11.89 -5.05
C GLU A 11 -4.49 -10.95 -5.02
N LEU A 12 -4.34 -10.18 -3.94
CA LEU A 12 -3.29 -9.20 -3.79
C LEU A 12 -2.07 -9.75 -3.06
N VAL A 13 -2.23 -10.76 -2.20
CA VAL A 13 -1.13 -11.42 -1.50
C VAL A 13 -0.29 -12.28 -2.44
N THR A 14 -0.87 -12.77 -3.54
CA THR A 14 -0.11 -13.49 -4.58
C THR A 14 0.77 -12.57 -5.42
N ASN A 15 0.61 -11.25 -5.32
CA ASN A 15 1.44 -10.29 -6.02
C ASN A 15 2.66 -9.88 -5.16
N GLY A 16 3.84 -10.37 -5.56
CA GLY A 16 5.11 -10.04 -4.90
C GLY A 16 5.43 -8.54 -4.92
N SER A 17 5.01 -7.81 -5.97
CA SER A 17 5.26 -6.36 -6.08
C SER A 17 4.48 -5.58 -5.02
N LEU A 18 3.27 -6.02 -4.66
CA LEU A 18 2.49 -5.39 -3.57
C LEU A 18 3.15 -5.60 -2.22
N LEU A 19 3.54 -6.83 -1.90
CA LEU A 19 4.18 -7.11 -0.62
C LEU A 19 5.51 -6.37 -0.50
N GLY A 20 6.30 -6.34 -1.57
CA GLY A 20 7.53 -5.56 -1.65
C GLY A 20 7.27 -4.07 -1.45
N THR A 21 6.27 -3.51 -2.13
CA THR A 21 5.90 -2.09 -2.02
C THR A 21 5.41 -1.74 -0.61
N ALA A 22 4.56 -2.57 -0.02
CA ALA A 22 4.07 -2.36 1.34
C ALA A 22 5.21 -2.45 2.36
N THR A 23 6.13 -3.39 2.18
CA THR A 23 7.34 -3.52 3.01
C THR A 23 8.22 -2.26 2.88
N ALA A 24 8.49 -1.83 1.65
CA ALA A 24 9.33 -0.66 1.37
C ALA A 24 8.76 0.63 1.99
N LEU A 25 7.44 0.82 1.93
CA LEU A 25 6.78 2.00 2.48
C LEU A 25 6.62 1.92 4.01
N TYR A 26 6.21 0.77 4.53
CA TYR A 26 5.62 0.72 5.87
C TYR A 26 6.47 0.03 6.91
N LEU A 27 7.51 -0.71 6.54
CA LEU A 27 8.43 -1.32 7.49
C LEU A 27 9.60 -0.38 7.78
N ASN A 28 9.84 -0.10 9.06
CA ASN A 28 11.07 0.54 9.49
C ASN A 28 12.19 -0.52 9.49
N LYS A 29 13.23 -0.32 8.68
CA LYS A 29 14.33 -1.29 8.47
C LYS A 29 15.17 -1.55 9.72
N GLU A 30 15.33 -0.54 10.58
CA GLU A 30 16.17 -0.65 11.79
C GLU A 30 15.45 -1.42 12.91
N THR A 31 14.15 -1.17 13.07
CA THR A 31 13.36 -1.74 14.17
C THR A 31 12.54 -2.96 13.76
N SER A 32 12.45 -3.24 12.46
CA SER A 32 11.53 -4.24 11.88
C SER A 32 10.08 -4.05 12.31
N ARG A 33 9.69 -2.81 12.64
CA ARG A 33 8.32 -2.44 13.06
C ARG A 33 7.62 -1.63 11.99
N ALA A 34 6.29 -1.69 11.98
CA ALA A 34 5.48 -0.82 11.14
C ALA A 34 5.67 0.66 11.51
N LYS A 35 5.82 1.54 10.50
CA LYS A 35 5.86 3.00 10.68
C LYS A 35 4.55 3.46 11.33
N ARG A 36 4.62 4.49 12.19
CA ARG A 36 3.45 5.01 12.91
C ARG A 36 2.48 5.69 11.93
N GLY A 37 1.18 5.43 12.11
CA GLY A 37 0.12 6.11 11.34
C GLY A 37 -0.27 5.44 10.03
N VAL A 38 0.37 4.31 9.69
CA VAL A 38 0.18 3.57 8.43
C VAL A 38 -1.24 3.06 8.23
N THR A 39 -2.01 2.86 9.31
CA THR A 39 -3.38 2.35 9.26
C THR A 39 -4.43 3.39 9.63
N THR A 40 -4.04 4.68 9.68
CA THR A 40 -4.97 5.76 10.03
C THR A 40 -6.08 5.94 8.99
N THR A 41 -7.26 6.30 9.49
CA THR A 41 -8.45 6.48 8.65
C THR A 41 -9.02 7.88 8.78
N GLU A 42 -9.83 8.27 7.81
CA GLU A 42 -10.62 9.50 7.83
C GLU A 42 -12.07 9.23 7.43
N LYS A 43 -12.96 10.17 7.79
CA LYS A 43 -14.34 10.18 7.34
C LYS A 43 -14.46 11.10 6.13
N LEU A 44 -15.05 10.60 5.06
CA LEU A 44 -15.42 11.38 3.89
C LEU A 44 -16.82 10.97 3.46
N ASN A 45 -17.74 11.92 3.35
CA ASN A 45 -19.14 11.68 2.96
C ASN A 45 -19.81 10.57 3.80
N GLY A 46 -19.60 10.61 5.12
CA GLY A 46 -20.13 9.62 6.07
C GLY A 46 -19.42 8.26 6.09
N ARG A 47 -18.49 7.99 5.16
CA ARG A 47 -17.80 6.70 5.03
C ARG A 47 -16.38 6.75 5.57
N THR A 48 -15.92 5.67 6.18
CA THR A 48 -14.54 5.52 6.66
C THR A 48 -13.64 5.07 5.51
N ARG A 49 -12.55 5.81 5.24
CA ARG A 49 -11.54 5.44 4.24
C ARG A 49 -10.12 5.55 4.81
N GLY A 50 -9.14 4.98 4.11
CA GLY A 50 -7.73 5.17 4.46
C GLY A 50 -7.32 6.61 4.20
N LYS A 51 -6.53 7.20 5.11
CA LYS A 51 -5.93 8.52 4.85
C LYS A 51 -4.94 8.44 3.67
N PRO A 52 -4.64 9.57 3.01
CA PRO A 52 -3.60 9.62 1.98
C PRO A 52 -2.30 8.96 2.46
N GLY A 53 -1.72 8.08 1.64
CA GLY A 53 -0.48 7.35 1.91
C GLY A 53 -0.59 6.09 2.79
N THR A 54 -1.76 5.79 3.36
CA THR A 54 -1.95 4.62 4.24
C THR A 54 -2.07 3.29 3.49
N VAL A 55 -1.94 2.15 4.18
CA VAL A 55 -2.10 0.82 3.56
C VAL A 55 -3.43 0.67 2.85
N ARG A 56 -4.54 1.08 3.48
CA ARG A 56 -5.86 1.01 2.84
C ARG A 56 -5.90 1.83 1.55
N ARG A 57 -5.25 3.00 1.54
CA ARG A 57 -5.14 3.84 0.34
C ARG A 57 -4.23 3.22 -0.72
N LEU A 58 -3.13 2.56 -0.33
CA LEU A 58 -2.26 1.81 -1.25
C LEU A 58 -3.04 0.76 -2.01
N ILE A 59 -3.90 0.03 -1.31
CA ILE A 59 -4.67 -1.02 -1.96
C ILE A 59 -5.68 -0.43 -2.95
N ASP A 60 -6.31 0.70 -2.62
CA ASP A 60 -7.21 1.40 -3.55
C ASP A 60 -6.47 1.85 -4.83
N VAL A 61 -5.19 2.25 -4.71
CA VAL A 61 -4.34 2.59 -5.86
C VAL A 61 -3.94 1.35 -6.65
N TYR A 62 -3.56 0.25 -6.00
CA TYR A 62 -3.24 -1.00 -6.67
C TYR A 62 -4.39 -1.52 -7.52
N LYS A 63 -5.62 -1.45 -7.02
CA LYS A 63 -6.82 -1.80 -7.80
C LYS A 63 -7.02 -0.92 -9.05
N GLN A 64 -6.56 0.32 -9.02
CA GLN A 64 -6.60 1.20 -10.20
C GLN A 64 -5.48 0.85 -11.18
N PHE A 65 -4.29 0.55 -10.68
CA PHE A 65 -3.15 0.16 -11.51
C PHE A 65 -3.35 -1.20 -12.18
N ASP A 66 -4.05 -2.12 -11.54
CA ASP A 66 -4.39 -3.45 -12.09
C ASP A 66 -5.16 -3.37 -13.42
N LEU A 67 -5.83 -2.25 -13.71
CA LEU A 67 -6.53 -2.01 -14.97
C LEU A 67 -5.61 -1.54 -16.12
N ALA A 68 -4.40 -1.08 -15.80
CA ALA A 68 -3.52 -0.39 -16.75
C ALA A 68 -2.09 -0.96 -16.79
N TRP A 69 -1.68 -1.74 -15.81
CA TRP A 69 -0.32 -2.26 -15.66
C TRP A 69 -0.34 -3.75 -15.32
N ASP A 70 0.64 -4.49 -15.85
CA ASP A 70 0.93 -5.85 -15.38
C ASP A 70 1.73 -5.78 -14.07
N LEU A 71 1.00 -5.64 -12.96
CA LEU A 71 1.60 -5.52 -11.64
C LEU A 71 2.32 -6.80 -11.17
N TYR A 72 2.10 -7.95 -11.82
CA TYR A 72 2.78 -9.20 -11.47
C TYR A 72 4.17 -9.28 -12.12
N ALA A 73 4.35 -8.64 -13.27
CA ALA A 73 5.64 -8.55 -13.95
C ALA A 73 6.52 -7.38 -13.46
N MET A 74 5.92 -6.38 -12.81
CA MET A 74 6.67 -5.22 -12.32
C MET A 74 7.46 -5.52 -11.05
N ASP A 75 8.69 -5.00 -10.98
CA ASP A 75 9.46 -4.99 -9.75
C ASP A 75 8.96 -3.92 -8.76
N THR A 76 9.38 -4.05 -7.51
CA THR A 76 8.94 -3.17 -6.41
C THR A 76 9.37 -1.71 -6.63
N GLU A 77 10.57 -1.45 -7.14
CA GLU A 77 11.06 -0.08 -7.32
C GLU A 77 10.28 0.64 -8.43
N SER A 78 10.00 -0.07 -9.53
CA SER A 78 9.14 0.42 -10.60
C SER A 78 7.76 0.81 -10.08
N VAL A 79 7.10 -0.06 -9.28
CA VAL A 79 5.79 0.29 -8.73
C VAL A 79 5.89 1.46 -7.76
N VAL A 80 6.89 1.48 -6.88
CA VAL A 80 7.10 2.61 -5.95
C VAL A 80 7.29 3.91 -6.70
N SER A 81 7.97 3.92 -7.85
CA SER A 81 8.26 5.12 -8.64
C SER A 81 6.99 5.79 -9.21
N ILE A 82 5.99 4.99 -9.61
CA ILE A 82 4.74 5.47 -10.20
C ILE A 82 3.67 5.80 -9.16
N LEU A 83 3.91 5.52 -7.87
CA LEU A 83 2.95 5.82 -6.82
C LEU A 83 2.65 7.33 -6.73
N PRO A 84 1.40 7.71 -6.44
CA PRO A 84 1.05 9.10 -6.21
C PRO A 84 1.85 9.74 -5.07
N LYS A 85 2.04 11.07 -5.12
CA LYS A 85 2.80 11.83 -4.13
C LYS A 85 2.31 11.68 -2.68
N GLU A 86 1.06 11.24 -2.47
CA GLU A 86 0.50 10.98 -1.14
C GLU A 86 1.29 9.94 -0.33
N PHE A 87 2.02 9.04 -1.00
CA PHE A 87 2.84 8.01 -0.34
C PHE A 87 4.23 8.52 0.09
N ASN A 88 4.66 9.71 -0.33
CA ASN A 88 6.00 10.24 -0.03
C ASN A 88 6.28 10.34 1.46
N ARG A 89 5.25 10.54 2.30
CA ARG A 89 5.38 10.56 3.76
C ARG A 89 5.97 9.26 4.34
N PHE A 90 5.76 8.13 3.65
CA PHE A 90 6.19 6.81 4.08
C PHE A 90 7.30 6.24 3.20
N ARG A 91 7.85 7.00 2.24
CA ARG A 91 9.10 6.58 1.58
C ARG A 91 10.28 6.60 2.55
#